data_AF-A0AAV6FQQ6-F1
#
_entry.id   AF-A0AAV6FQQ6-F1
#
_cell.length_a   1.000
_cell.length_b   1.000
_cell.length_c   1.000
_cell.angle_alpha   90.00
_cell.angle_beta   90.00
_cell.angle_gamma   90.00
#
_symmetry.space_group_name_H-M   'P 1'
#
loop_
_entity.id
_entity.type
_entity.pdbx_description
1 polymer ?
#
loop_
_entity_poly.entity_id
_entity_poly.type
_entity_poly.pdbx_seq_one_letter_code
_entity_poly.pdbx_strand_id
1 'polypeptide(L)'
;MQSLIPEISFTQKKLKFDMASIDLRVSYLSILALLNFVFVFVTGTDFVRFISFRAIYHNITGGSALCQESVPWSVALRDTSVLKAVCVDLILLALFTVQHSVLAWPPVKQACQSVLGVLNRAMYCSTTALALQALMRFWQPVTNAPCLWSVHDAPWDIWFPLICFVFHFLAWAIIFSILLIFDYGELLGIKQVYYECLGMGDPLALKSARAQRLYAHLRHPVCLELGVVLWLLPTFPLDRFLLAGYLTIYLALAHSLDTQDCAYLSVQLRSKMQIFSIPPGGSGQALSTTANNNNHKHD
;
A
#
# COMPACT_ATOMS: atom_id res chain seq x y z
N MET A 1 51.25 39.28 14.31
CA MET A 1 49.99 38.82 14.93
C MET A 1 48.73 39.43 14.28
N GLN A 2 48.83 40.06 13.09
CA GLN A 2 47.74 40.84 12.47
C GLN A 2 47.13 40.19 11.21
N SER A 3 47.58 39.01 10.78
CA SER A 3 47.14 38.34 9.54
C SER A 3 46.03 37.28 9.73
N LEU A 4 45.69 36.91 10.97
CA LEU A 4 44.75 35.80 11.27
C LEU A 4 43.27 36.24 11.42
N ILE A 5 43.02 37.52 11.65
CA ILE A 5 41.68 38.07 11.91
C ILE A 5 40.73 38.00 10.69
N PRO A 6 41.17 38.29 9.45
CA PRO A 6 40.30 38.20 8.27
C PRO A 6 39.89 36.75 7.97
N GLU A 7 40.79 35.80 8.21
CA GLU A 7 40.62 34.37 7.93
C GLU A 7 39.59 33.74 8.88
N ILE A 8 39.60 34.13 10.16
CA ILE A 8 38.61 33.70 11.15
C ILE A 8 37.20 34.25 10.81
N SER A 9 37.11 35.51 10.37
CA SER A 9 35.84 36.13 9.96
C SER A 9 35.24 35.45 8.73
N PHE A 10 36.06 35.14 7.73
CA PHE A 10 35.64 34.42 6.52
C PHE A 10 35.18 32.99 6.86
N THR A 11 35.91 32.29 7.72
CA THR A 11 35.56 30.92 8.16
C THR A 11 34.25 30.89 8.94
N GLN A 12 34.03 31.86 9.84
CA GLN A 12 32.77 32.01 10.58
C GLN A 12 31.58 32.33 9.66
N LYS A 13 31.79 33.18 8.65
CA LYS A 13 30.74 33.53 7.68
C LYS A 13 30.40 32.34 6.78
N LYS A 14 31.40 31.56 6.37
CA LYS A 14 31.23 30.31 5.61
C LYS A 14 30.50 29.25 6.44
N LEU A 15 30.87 29.04 7.70
CA LEU A 15 30.16 28.14 8.63
C LEU A 15 28.69 28.52 8.82
N LYS A 16 28.39 29.80 9.02
CA LYS A 16 27.00 30.29 9.14
C LYS A 16 26.21 30.10 7.84
N PHE A 17 26.85 30.33 6.69
CA PHE A 17 26.22 30.11 5.39
C PHE A 17 25.94 28.62 5.13
N ASP A 18 26.90 27.76 5.45
CA ASP A 18 26.77 26.31 5.34
C ASP A 18 25.67 25.78 6.28
N MET A 19 25.59 26.25 7.53
CA MET A 19 24.50 25.93 8.45
C MET A 19 23.14 26.39 7.92
N ALA A 20 23.02 27.63 7.47
CA ALA A 20 21.75 28.16 6.94
C ALA A 20 21.31 27.40 5.66
N SER A 21 22.27 27.00 4.82
CA SER A 21 22.00 26.16 3.64
C SER A 21 21.53 24.75 4.03
N ILE A 22 22.08 24.17 5.09
CA ILE A 22 21.67 22.86 5.62
C ILE A 22 20.24 22.95 6.19
N ASP A 23 19.96 23.96 7.01
CA ASP A 23 18.64 24.17 7.62
C ASP A 23 17.56 24.38 6.54
N LEU A 24 17.87 25.16 5.50
CA LEU A 24 16.97 25.37 4.37
C LEU A 24 16.70 24.05 3.60
N ARG A 25 17.75 23.25 3.35
CA ARG A 25 17.63 21.94 2.67
C ARG A 25 16.77 20.97 3.49
N VAL A 26 17.03 20.86 4.80
CA VAL A 26 16.27 20.00 5.71
C VAL A 26 14.80 20.41 5.75
N SER A 27 14.52 21.71 5.89
CA SER A 27 13.16 22.25 5.88
C SER A 27 12.42 21.93 4.58
N TYR A 28 13.05 22.18 3.43
CA TYR A 28 12.49 21.89 2.11
C TYR A 28 12.15 20.40 1.92
N LEU A 29 13.10 19.50 2.25
CA LEU A 29 12.89 18.05 2.14
C LEU A 29 11.75 17.58 3.05
N SER A 30 11.66 18.14 4.26
CA SER A 30 10.63 17.80 5.25
C SER A 30 9.23 18.21 4.78
N ILE A 31 9.10 19.41 4.21
CA ILE A 31 7.85 19.91 3.64
C ILE A 31 7.40 19.01 2.48
N LEU A 32 8.29 18.66 1.55
CA LEU A 32 7.96 17.77 0.43
C LEU A 32 7.53 16.38 0.90
N ALA A 33 8.22 15.81 1.89
CA ALA A 33 7.87 14.52 2.46
C ALA A 33 6.47 14.54 3.09
N LEU A 34 6.14 15.62 3.80
CA LEU A 34 4.83 15.81 4.42
C LEU A 34 3.72 15.99 3.38
N LEU A 35 3.95 16.81 2.36
CA LEU A 35 2.99 17.01 1.26
C LEU A 35 2.71 15.69 0.52
N ASN A 36 3.76 14.93 0.20
CA ASN A 36 3.62 13.60 -0.39
C ASN A 36 2.81 12.67 0.52
N PHE A 37 3.10 12.65 1.83
CA PHE A 37 2.37 11.82 2.77
C PHE A 37 0.89 12.14 2.81
N VAL A 38 0.53 13.42 2.95
CA VAL A 38 -0.87 13.86 2.97
C VAL A 38 -1.56 13.50 1.65
N PHE A 39 -0.91 13.76 0.51
CA PHE A 39 -1.48 13.45 -0.80
C PHE A 39 -1.74 11.96 -1.02
N VAL A 40 -0.78 11.10 -0.68
CA VAL A 40 -0.92 9.65 -0.82
C VAL A 40 -1.94 9.11 0.19
N PHE A 41 -1.99 9.65 1.40
CA PHE A 41 -2.99 9.28 2.40
C PHE A 41 -4.41 9.61 1.93
N VAL A 42 -4.64 10.85 1.47
CA VAL A 42 -5.93 11.29 0.90
C VAL A 42 -6.33 10.37 -0.26
N THR A 43 -5.39 10.11 -1.17
CA THR A 43 -5.62 9.19 -2.30
C THR A 43 -5.99 7.78 -1.86
N GLY A 44 -5.36 7.26 -0.80
CA GLY A 44 -5.73 5.99 -0.20
C GLY A 44 -7.17 6.00 0.32
N THR A 45 -7.60 7.08 0.98
CA THR A 45 -8.99 7.22 1.44
C THR A 45 -9.98 7.33 0.29
N ASP A 46 -9.61 8.02 -0.79
CA ASP A 46 -10.42 8.12 -2.00
C ASP A 46 -10.53 6.78 -2.71
N PHE A 47 -9.46 5.98 -2.71
CA PHE A 47 -9.47 4.62 -3.24
C PHE A 47 -10.41 3.71 -2.46
N VAL A 48 -10.41 3.78 -1.12
CA VAL A 48 -11.37 3.06 -0.26
C VAL A 48 -12.81 3.44 -0.64
N ARG A 49 -13.08 4.75 -0.79
CA ARG A 49 -14.40 5.24 -1.22
C ARG A 49 -14.76 4.76 -2.63
N PHE A 50 -13.81 4.84 -3.55
CA PHE A 50 -13.99 4.43 -4.92
C PHE A 50 -14.37 2.96 -5.00
N ILE A 51 -13.64 2.03 -4.39
CA ILE A 51 -13.91 0.60 -4.54
C ILE A 51 -15.02 0.07 -3.63
N SER A 52 -15.15 0.58 -2.40
CA SER A 52 -16.12 0.06 -1.44
C SER A 52 -17.39 0.89 -1.32
N PHE A 53 -17.30 2.22 -1.27
CA PHE A 53 -18.49 3.04 -0.97
C PHE A 53 -19.47 3.07 -2.13
N ARG A 54 -18.98 3.25 -3.36
CA ARG A 54 -19.84 3.30 -4.56
C ARG A 54 -20.63 2.00 -4.76
N ALA A 55 -20.05 0.87 -4.40
CA ALA A 55 -20.63 -0.44 -4.66
C ALA A 55 -21.50 -0.97 -3.51
N ILE A 56 -21.26 -0.56 -2.26
CA ILE A 56 -22.06 -0.98 -1.10
C ILE A 56 -23.21 0.00 -0.80
N TYR A 57 -22.96 1.32 -0.81
CA TYR A 57 -23.95 2.29 -0.33
C TYR A 57 -24.99 2.70 -1.36
N HIS A 58 -24.73 2.48 -2.65
CA HIS A 58 -25.73 2.73 -3.68
C HIS A 58 -26.96 1.83 -3.52
N ASN A 59 -26.77 0.61 -2.99
CA ASN A 59 -27.88 -0.31 -2.73
C ASN A 59 -28.69 0.10 -1.48
N ILE A 60 -28.04 0.68 -0.47
CA ILE A 60 -28.68 1.13 0.78
C ILE A 60 -29.47 2.44 0.58
N THR A 61 -29.03 3.30 -0.34
CA THR A 61 -29.63 4.63 -0.56
C THR A 61 -30.77 4.67 -1.58
N GLY A 62 -31.14 3.53 -2.19
CA GLY A 62 -32.24 3.45 -3.16
C GLY A 62 -31.99 4.26 -4.44
N GLY A 63 -30.72 4.45 -4.83
CA GLY A 63 -30.35 5.17 -6.04
C GLY A 63 -30.82 4.48 -7.33
N SER A 64 -30.89 5.22 -8.43
CA SER A 64 -31.24 4.74 -9.78
C SER A 64 -30.48 3.47 -10.17
N ALA A 65 -31.16 2.47 -10.75
CA ALA A 65 -30.58 1.17 -11.10
C ALA A 65 -29.15 1.30 -11.68
N LEU A 66 -28.19 0.63 -11.02
CA LEU A 66 -26.77 0.64 -11.42
C LEU A 66 -26.55 0.03 -12.80
N CYS A 67 -27.50 -0.77 -13.26
CA CYS A 67 -27.48 -1.51 -14.51
C CYS A 67 -28.87 -1.55 -15.14
N GLN A 68 -28.91 -1.77 -16.44
CA GLN A 68 -30.15 -1.96 -17.19
C GLN A 68 -30.36 -3.45 -17.48
N GLU A 69 -31.01 -4.16 -16.57
CA GLU A 69 -31.19 -5.62 -16.65
C GLU A 69 -32.06 -6.08 -17.83
N SER A 70 -32.86 -5.19 -18.41
CA SER A 70 -33.74 -5.52 -19.54
C SER A 70 -33.02 -5.64 -20.89
N VAL A 71 -31.76 -5.22 -20.98
CA VAL A 71 -30.99 -5.24 -22.23
C VAL A 71 -30.17 -6.53 -22.33
N PRO A 72 -30.31 -7.32 -23.41
CA PRO A 72 -29.47 -8.51 -23.59
C PRO A 72 -28.01 -8.13 -23.84
N TRP A 73 -27.07 -8.93 -23.31
CA TRP A 73 -25.63 -8.72 -23.44
C TRP A 73 -25.16 -8.49 -24.89
N SER A 74 -25.76 -9.18 -25.87
CA SER A 74 -25.40 -9.04 -27.28
C SER A 74 -25.66 -7.64 -27.85
N VAL A 75 -26.65 -6.93 -27.32
CA VAL A 75 -26.98 -5.55 -27.68
C VAL A 75 -26.12 -4.58 -26.89
N ALA A 76 -26.00 -4.80 -25.58
CA ALA A 76 -25.16 -3.96 -24.71
C ALA A 76 -23.69 -3.90 -25.17
N LEU A 77 -23.13 -5.02 -25.61
CA LEU A 77 -21.75 -5.09 -26.10
C LEU A 77 -21.53 -4.47 -27.49
N ARG A 78 -22.61 -4.11 -28.21
CA ARG A 78 -22.54 -3.35 -29.46
C ARG A 78 -22.83 -1.87 -29.26
N ASP A 79 -23.27 -1.48 -28.08
CA ASP A 79 -23.56 -0.10 -27.74
C ASP A 79 -22.27 0.73 -27.72
N THR A 80 -22.27 1.83 -28.47
CA THR A 80 -21.09 2.70 -28.60
C THR A 80 -20.70 3.35 -27.28
N SER A 81 -21.67 3.65 -26.40
CA SER A 81 -21.41 4.22 -25.07
C SER A 81 -20.72 3.21 -24.15
N VAL A 82 -21.15 1.94 -24.17
CA VAL A 82 -20.54 0.85 -23.40
C VAL A 82 -19.11 0.60 -23.88
N LEU A 83 -18.90 0.47 -25.19
CA LEU A 83 -17.57 0.25 -25.76
C LEU A 83 -16.61 1.41 -25.46
N LYS A 84 -17.10 2.66 -25.53
CA LYS A 84 -16.31 3.84 -25.17
C LYS A 84 -15.90 3.82 -23.70
N ALA A 85 -16.83 3.53 -22.78
CA ALA A 85 -16.54 3.44 -21.35
C ALA A 85 -15.49 2.36 -21.05
N VAL A 86 -15.69 1.14 -21.57
CA VAL A 86 -14.73 0.03 -21.41
C VAL A 86 -13.35 0.39 -21.96
N CYS A 87 -13.29 1.06 -23.12
CA CYS A 87 -12.03 1.48 -23.72
C CYS A 87 -11.30 2.51 -22.85
N VAL A 88 -12.01 3.53 -22.35
CA VAL A 88 -11.44 4.53 -21.44
C VAL A 88 -10.94 3.87 -20.15
N ASP A 89 -11.74 3.00 -19.54
CA ASP A 89 -11.37 2.31 -18.31
C ASP A 89 -10.13 1.41 -18.50
N LEU A 90 -10.05 0.69 -19.62
CA LEU A 90 -8.85 -0.09 -19.97
C LEU A 90 -7.60 0.78 -20.14
N ILE A 91 -7.73 1.95 -20.77
CA ILE A 91 -6.62 2.90 -20.92
C ILE A 91 -6.19 3.44 -19.54
N LEU A 92 -7.14 3.78 -18.68
CA LEU A 92 -6.85 4.25 -17.31
C LEU A 92 -6.17 3.16 -16.48
N LEU A 93 -6.63 1.92 -16.57
CA LEU A 93 -6.01 0.76 -15.91
C LEU A 93 -4.59 0.53 -16.41
N ALA A 94 -4.39 0.53 -17.73
CA ALA A 94 -3.07 0.39 -18.33
C ALA A 94 -2.13 1.54 -17.95
N LEU A 95 -2.63 2.78 -17.96
CA LEU A 95 -1.85 3.95 -17.52
C LEU A 95 -1.35 3.76 -16.08
N PHE A 96 -2.24 3.36 -15.18
CA PHE A 96 -1.90 3.14 -13.78
C PHE A 96 -0.87 2.01 -13.61
N THR A 97 -1.11 0.83 -14.17
CA THR A 97 -0.21 -0.33 -13.97
C THR A 97 1.11 -0.20 -14.70
N VAL A 98 1.12 0.35 -15.91
CA VAL A 98 2.35 0.63 -16.65
C VAL A 98 3.18 1.67 -15.92
N GLN A 99 2.57 2.79 -15.48
CA GLN A 99 3.28 3.80 -14.71
C GLN A 99 3.90 3.22 -13.44
N HIS A 100 3.12 2.44 -12.67
CA HIS A 100 3.58 1.82 -11.43
C HIS A 100 4.73 0.81 -11.69
N SER A 101 4.58 -0.04 -12.71
CA SER A 101 5.56 -1.08 -13.05
C SER A 101 6.85 -0.49 -13.62
N VAL A 102 6.76 0.52 -14.49
CA VAL A 102 7.91 1.18 -15.10
C VAL A 102 8.77 1.86 -14.05
N LEU A 103 8.17 2.55 -13.08
CA LEU A 103 8.95 3.16 -11.99
C LEU A 103 9.56 2.13 -11.04
N ALA A 104 8.99 0.93 -10.93
CA ALA A 104 9.55 -0.17 -10.17
C ALA A 104 10.66 -0.93 -10.93
N TRP A 105 10.77 -0.74 -12.24
CA TRP A 105 11.74 -1.43 -13.09
C TRP A 105 13.18 -0.97 -12.75
N PRO A 106 14.14 -1.89 -12.51
CA PRO A 106 15.45 -1.52 -11.97
C PRO A 106 16.21 -0.42 -12.73
N PRO A 107 16.25 -0.39 -14.08
CA PRO A 107 16.94 0.68 -14.81
C PRO A 107 16.35 2.05 -14.55
N VAL A 108 15.01 2.17 -14.58
CA VAL A 108 14.30 3.42 -14.33
C VAL A 108 14.45 3.83 -12.87
N LYS A 109 14.29 2.88 -11.95
CA LYS A 109 14.48 3.11 -10.52
C LYS A 109 15.88 3.64 -10.19
N GLN A 110 16.92 3.08 -10.80
CA GLN A 110 18.31 3.54 -10.62
C GLN A 110 18.51 4.95 -11.20
N ALA A 111 17.98 5.21 -12.40
CA ALA A 111 18.02 6.55 -13.00
C ALA A 111 17.30 7.59 -12.11
N CYS A 112 16.08 7.31 -11.66
CA CYS A 112 15.33 8.19 -10.76
C CYS A 112 16.05 8.38 -9.42
N GLN A 113 16.64 7.33 -8.86
CA GLN A 113 17.42 7.42 -7.62
C GLN A 113 18.67 8.28 -7.79
N SER A 114 19.34 8.24 -8.95
CA SER A 114 20.51 9.09 -9.24
C SER A 114 20.17 10.58 -9.31
N VAL A 115 18.95 10.93 -9.73
CA VAL A 115 18.49 12.32 -9.87
C VAL A 115 17.84 12.85 -8.59
N LEU A 116 16.99 12.04 -7.95
CA LEU A 116 16.13 12.47 -6.83
C LEU A 116 16.70 12.10 -5.46
N GLY A 117 17.68 11.20 -5.41
CA GLY A 117 18.28 10.71 -4.17
C GLY A 117 17.23 10.23 -3.18
N VAL A 118 17.18 10.89 -2.03
CA VAL A 118 16.32 10.56 -0.88
C VAL A 118 14.83 10.73 -1.20
N LEU A 119 14.48 11.61 -2.15
CA LEU A 119 13.09 11.85 -2.56
C LEU A 119 12.56 10.81 -3.55
N ASN A 120 13.40 9.89 -4.04
CA ASN A 120 12.98 8.89 -5.04
C ASN A 120 11.74 8.10 -4.60
N ARG A 121 11.68 7.70 -3.32
CA ARG A 121 10.54 6.95 -2.77
C ARG A 121 9.27 7.81 -2.69
N ALA A 122 9.40 9.06 -2.24
CA ALA A 122 8.28 9.99 -2.20
C ALA A 122 7.75 10.30 -3.61
N MET A 123 8.65 10.49 -4.59
CA MET A 123 8.28 10.68 -6.00
C MET A 123 7.57 9.46 -6.59
N TYR A 124 8.05 8.24 -6.31
CA TYR A 124 7.38 7.01 -6.69
C TYR A 124 5.94 6.96 -6.15
N CYS A 125 5.77 7.21 -4.85
CA CYS A 125 4.46 7.15 -4.20
C CYS A 125 3.50 8.24 -4.70
N SER A 126 3.95 9.50 -4.79
CA SER A 126 3.12 10.61 -5.28
C SER A 126 2.70 10.42 -6.73
N THR A 127 3.61 10.04 -7.63
CA THR A 127 3.25 9.84 -9.05
C THR A 127 2.33 8.64 -9.25
N THR A 128 2.53 7.55 -8.49
CA THR A 128 1.59 6.41 -8.47
C THR A 128 0.22 6.83 -7.94
N ALA A 129 0.18 7.60 -6.85
CA ALA A 129 -1.06 8.13 -6.29
C ALA A 129 -1.77 9.07 -7.27
N LEU A 130 -1.03 9.88 -8.02
CA LEU A 130 -1.59 10.75 -9.06
C LEU A 130 -2.21 9.94 -10.21
N ALA A 131 -1.53 8.89 -10.68
CA ALA A 131 -2.07 7.99 -11.69
C ALA A 131 -3.35 7.29 -11.19
N LEU A 132 -3.38 6.88 -9.92
CA LEU A 132 -4.56 6.31 -9.29
C LEU A 132 -5.71 7.33 -9.16
N GLN A 133 -5.42 8.58 -8.79
CA GLN A 133 -6.41 9.66 -8.78
C GLN A 133 -7.01 9.90 -10.16
N ALA A 134 -6.17 9.91 -11.21
CA ALA A 134 -6.65 10.04 -12.59
C ALA A 134 -7.58 8.87 -12.96
N LEU A 135 -7.19 7.64 -12.63
CA LEU A 135 -8.04 6.46 -12.82
C LEU A 135 -9.40 6.63 -12.13
N MET A 136 -9.42 6.99 -10.85
CA MET A 136 -10.67 7.13 -10.08
C MET A 136 -11.54 8.29 -10.58
N ARG A 137 -10.92 9.41 -10.99
CA ARG A 137 -11.64 10.62 -11.39
C ARG A 137 -12.25 10.52 -12.78
N PHE A 138 -11.56 9.85 -13.70
CA PHE A 138 -11.97 9.69 -15.09
C PHE A 138 -12.62 8.34 -15.39
N TRP A 139 -12.76 7.48 -14.39
CA TRP A 139 -13.48 6.21 -14.49
C TRP A 139 -14.87 6.40 -15.10
N GLN A 140 -15.24 5.55 -16.06
CA GLN A 140 -16.50 5.61 -16.79
C GLN A 140 -17.45 4.49 -16.35
N PRO A 141 -18.43 4.77 -15.47
CA PRO A 141 -19.44 3.80 -15.12
C PRO A 141 -20.19 3.23 -16.32
N VAL A 142 -20.32 1.91 -16.38
CA VAL A 142 -21.12 1.25 -17.42
C VAL A 142 -22.52 0.99 -16.87
N THR A 143 -23.43 1.96 -17.05
CA THR A 143 -24.84 1.85 -16.61
C THR A 143 -25.77 1.27 -17.67
N ASN A 144 -25.40 1.38 -18.95
CA ASN A 144 -26.22 0.94 -20.10
C ASN A 144 -26.10 -0.55 -20.41
N ALA A 145 -25.34 -1.30 -19.60
CA ALA A 145 -25.23 -2.75 -19.70
C ALA A 145 -25.98 -3.42 -18.54
N PRO A 146 -26.43 -4.68 -18.71
CA PRO A 146 -26.89 -5.49 -17.60
C PRO A 146 -25.74 -5.75 -16.61
N CYS A 147 -26.09 -5.97 -15.34
CA CYS A 147 -25.15 -6.42 -14.33
C CYS A 147 -24.81 -7.89 -14.54
N LEU A 148 -23.62 -8.32 -14.13
CA LEU A 148 -23.27 -9.76 -14.13
C LEU A 148 -24.10 -10.51 -13.09
N TRP A 149 -24.23 -9.91 -11.91
CA TRP A 149 -25.19 -10.34 -10.90
C TRP A 149 -25.70 -9.14 -10.12
N SER A 150 -26.92 -9.28 -9.61
CA SER A 150 -27.56 -8.33 -8.73
C SER A 150 -28.51 -9.11 -7.82
N VAL A 151 -28.35 -8.97 -6.51
CA VAL A 151 -29.21 -9.69 -5.54
C VAL A 151 -30.35 -8.78 -5.12
N HIS A 152 -31.56 -9.07 -5.60
CA HIS A 152 -32.76 -8.24 -5.39
C HIS A 152 -33.92 -9.01 -4.73
N ASP A 153 -33.79 -10.33 -4.58
CA ASP A 153 -34.84 -11.17 -4.02
C ASP A 153 -34.83 -11.15 -2.48
N ALA A 154 -35.99 -10.90 -1.88
CA ALA A 154 -36.16 -10.99 -0.43
C ALA A 154 -35.98 -12.44 0.06
N PRO A 155 -35.29 -12.69 1.19
CA PRO A 155 -34.73 -11.71 2.13
C PRO A 155 -33.26 -11.33 1.85
N TRP A 156 -32.68 -11.82 0.76
CA TRP A 156 -31.25 -11.67 0.47
C TRP A 156 -30.84 -10.27 0.04
N ASP A 157 -31.81 -9.47 -0.42
CA ASP A 157 -31.70 -8.04 -0.67
C ASP A 157 -31.10 -7.26 0.51
N ILE A 158 -31.36 -7.68 1.75
CA ILE A 158 -30.78 -7.07 2.97
C ILE A 158 -29.55 -7.83 3.47
N TRP A 159 -29.63 -9.15 3.58
CA TRP A 159 -28.57 -9.94 4.22
C TRP A 159 -27.28 -9.99 3.40
N PHE A 160 -27.37 -10.05 2.07
CA PHE A 160 -26.18 -10.16 1.22
C PHE A 160 -25.32 -8.89 1.23
N PRO A 161 -25.88 -7.67 1.04
CA PRO A 161 -25.10 -6.44 1.20
C PRO A 161 -24.47 -6.29 2.58
N LEU A 162 -25.15 -6.72 3.65
CA LEU A 162 -24.60 -6.70 5.00
C LEU A 162 -23.37 -7.60 5.14
N ILE A 163 -23.43 -8.82 4.59
CA ILE A 163 -22.29 -9.74 4.55
C ILE A 163 -21.13 -9.10 3.78
N CYS A 164 -21.37 -8.58 2.56
CA CYS A 164 -20.36 -7.88 1.78
C CYS A 164 -19.73 -6.72 2.57
N PHE A 165 -20.53 -5.93 3.28
CA PHE A 165 -20.04 -4.84 4.13
C PHE A 165 -19.11 -5.32 5.24
N VAL A 166 -19.48 -6.38 5.98
CA VAL A 166 -18.66 -6.93 7.06
C VAL A 166 -17.32 -7.43 6.54
N PHE A 167 -17.32 -8.17 5.43
CA PHE A 167 -16.07 -8.66 4.83
C PHE A 167 -15.21 -7.53 4.27
N HIS A 168 -15.80 -6.51 3.64
CA HIS A 168 -15.07 -5.32 3.21
C HIS A 168 -14.45 -4.58 4.39
N PHE A 169 -15.21 -4.36 5.46
CA PHE A 169 -14.72 -3.71 6.67
C PHE A 169 -13.54 -4.49 7.27
N LEU A 170 -13.67 -5.82 7.39
CA LEU A 170 -12.61 -6.67 7.91
C LEU A 170 -11.36 -6.65 7.00
N ALA A 171 -11.54 -6.75 5.68
CA ALA A 171 -10.44 -6.68 4.72
C ALA A 171 -9.69 -5.35 4.83
N TRP A 172 -10.40 -4.22 4.91
CA TRP A 172 -9.76 -2.91 5.12
C TRP A 172 -9.05 -2.80 6.46
N ALA A 173 -9.65 -3.29 7.54
CA ALA A 173 -9.02 -3.30 8.86
C ALA A 173 -7.69 -4.09 8.83
N ILE A 174 -7.65 -5.23 8.13
CA ILE A 174 -6.44 -6.02 7.92
C ILE A 174 -5.43 -5.26 7.06
N ILE A 175 -5.85 -4.66 5.93
CA ILE A 175 -4.98 -3.84 5.07
C ILE A 175 -4.33 -2.71 5.88
N PHE A 176 -5.11 -1.94 6.65
CA PHE A 176 -4.57 -0.87 7.47
C PHE A 176 -3.61 -1.38 8.55
N SER A 177 -3.93 -2.53 9.16
CA SER A 177 -3.05 -3.18 10.13
C SER A 177 -1.71 -3.58 9.51
N ILE A 178 -1.72 -4.14 8.30
CA ILE A 178 -0.52 -4.47 7.53
C ILE A 178 0.26 -3.20 7.22
N LEU A 179 -0.39 -2.13 6.74
CA LEU A 179 0.29 -0.85 6.45
C LEU A 179 0.99 -0.26 7.67
N LEU A 180 0.40 -0.38 8.87
CA LEU A 180 1.02 0.05 10.12
C LEU A 180 2.20 -0.85 10.51
N ILE A 181 2.07 -2.17 10.38
CA ILE A 181 3.16 -3.14 10.67
C ILE A 181 4.37 -2.89 9.75
N PHE A 182 4.11 -2.57 8.49
CA PHE A 182 5.14 -2.28 7.48
C PHE A 182 5.73 -0.87 7.60
N ASP A 183 5.30 -0.11 8.61
CA ASP A 183 5.64 1.29 8.83
C ASP A 183 5.27 2.17 7.64
N TYR A 184 4.04 2.70 7.70
CA TYR A 184 3.48 3.55 6.66
C TYR A 184 4.36 4.76 6.32
N GLY A 185 5.07 5.34 7.31
CA GLY A 185 5.99 6.46 7.08
C GLY A 185 7.24 6.03 6.31
N GLU A 186 7.74 4.82 6.54
CA GLU A 186 8.84 4.24 5.77
C GLU A 186 8.43 3.90 4.34
N LEU A 187 7.20 3.40 4.14
CA LEU A 187 6.64 3.11 2.82
C LEU A 187 6.56 4.36 1.94
N LEU A 188 6.19 5.49 2.53
CA LEU A 188 5.96 6.76 1.83
C LEU A 188 7.19 7.65 1.64
N GLY A 189 8.35 7.27 2.18
CA GLY A 189 9.57 8.08 2.00
C GLY A 189 9.92 9.01 3.17
N ILE A 190 9.06 9.14 4.19
CA ILE A 190 9.32 10.07 5.32
C ILE A 190 10.55 9.64 6.09
N LYS A 191 10.71 8.34 6.38
CA LYS A 191 11.89 7.86 7.12
C LYS A 191 13.18 8.11 6.36
N GLN A 192 13.17 7.97 5.04
CA GLN A 192 14.34 8.22 4.21
C GLN A 192 14.77 9.69 4.33
N VAL A 193 13.80 10.61 4.31
CA VAL A 193 14.06 12.05 4.53
C VAL A 193 14.53 12.32 5.96
N TYR A 194 13.89 11.74 6.96
CA TYR A 194 14.27 11.90 8.37
C TYR A 194 15.70 11.40 8.64
N TYR A 195 16.07 10.23 8.13
CA TYR A 195 17.40 9.65 8.31
C TYR A 195 18.48 10.44 7.55
N GLU A 196 18.17 10.97 6.37
CA GLU A 196 19.06 11.88 5.64
C GLU A 196 19.31 13.16 6.45
N CYS A 197 18.26 13.75 7.03
CA CYS A 197 18.39 14.97 7.85
C CYS A 197 19.24 14.75 9.11
N LEU A 198 19.26 13.52 9.62
CA LEU A 198 20.09 13.11 10.76
C LEU A 198 21.46 12.53 10.37
N GLY A 199 21.78 12.43 9.07
CA GLY A 199 23.03 11.85 8.59
C GLY A 199 23.18 10.34 8.82
N MET A 200 22.08 9.61 9.00
CA MET A 200 22.07 8.18 9.36
C MET A 200 22.00 7.22 8.17
N GLY A 201 21.92 7.72 6.92
CA GLY A 201 21.86 6.90 5.70
C GLY A 201 20.51 6.20 5.46
N ASP A 202 20.45 5.24 4.53
CA ASP A 202 19.17 4.60 4.14
C ASP A 202 18.62 3.69 5.26
N PRO A 203 17.40 3.94 5.78
CA PRO A 203 16.77 3.12 6.82
C PRO A 203 16.62 1.64 6.45
N LEU A 204 16.54 1.29 5.16
CA LEU A 204 16.47 -0.11 4.72
C LEU A 204 17.79 -0.86 4.94
N ALA A 205 18.93 -0.18 4.85
CA ALA A 205 20.25 -0.78 5.04
C ALA A 205 20.49 -1.21 6.50
N LEU A 206 19.74 -0.64 7.45
CA LEU A 206 19.81 -0.98 8.88
C LEU A 206 19.00 -2.24 9.25
N LYS A 207 18.17 -2.79 8.35
CA LYS A 207 17.39 -4.01 8.60
C LYS A 207 18.23 -5.27 8.38
N SER A 208 17.88 -6.38 9.06
CA SER A 208 18.58 -7.66 8.87
C SER A 208 18.45 -8.18 7.43
N ALA A 209 19.45 -8.92 6.94
CA ALA A 209 19.46 -9.44 5.56
C ALA A 209 18.23 -10.31 5.23
N ARG A 210 17.72 -11.08 6.20
CA ARG A 210 16.49 -11.87 6.04
C ARG A 210 15.25 -10.99 5.89
N ALA A 211 15.15 -9.90 6.65
CA ALA A 211 14.08 -8.93 6.50
C ALA A 211 14.15 -8.24 5.13
N GLN A 212 15.33 -7.77 4.72
CA GLN A 212 15.53 -7.16 3.41
C GLN A 212 15.10 -8.08 2.26
N ARG A 213 15.46 -9.37 2.31
CA ARG A 213 15.02 -10.38 1.35
C ARG A 213 13.50 -10.55 1.33
N LEU A 214 12.87 -10.66 2.50
CA LEU A 214 11.41 -10.76 2.59
C LEU A 214 10.72 -9.54 1.98
N TYR A 215 11.18 -8.32 2.29
CA TYR A 215 10.62 -7.09 1.72
C TYR A 215 10.83 -6.99 0.19
N ALA A 216 11.92 -7.58 -0.34
CA ALA A 216 12.18 -7.61 -1.78
C ALA A 216 11.24 -8.57 -2.53
N HIS A 217 10.85 -9.70 -1.91
CA HIS A 217 9.99 -10.71 -2.54
C HIS A 217 8.50 -10.50 -2.26
N LEU A 218 8.15 -9.92 -1.11
CA LEU A 218 6.78 -9.57 -0.72
C LEU A 218 6.36 -8.24 -1.37
N ARG A 219 6.27 -8.22 -2.71
CA ARG A 219 5.92 -7.01 -3.48
C ARG A 219 4.54 -6.46 -3.13
N HIS A 220 3.60 -7.33 -2.80
CA HIS A 220 2.21 -6.97 -2.53
C HIS A 220 1.67 -7.77 -1.32
N PRO A 221 1.88 -7.28 -0.09
CA PRO A 221 1.45 -7.97 1.13
C PRO A 221 -0.08 -8.00 1.33
N VAL A 222 -0.82 -7.19 0.56
CA VAL A 222 -2.28 -6.98 0.70
C VAL A 222 -3.10 -7.57 -0.46
N CYS A 223 -2.51 -8.46 -1.27
CA CYS A 223 -3.17 -9.02 -2.47
C CYS A 223 -4.50 -9.70 -2.15
N LEU A 224 -4.53 -10.47 -1.05
CA LEU A 224 -5.69 -11.30 -0.72
C LEU A 224 -6.87 -10.43 -0.29
N GLU A 225 -6.63 -9.49 0.63
CA GLU A 225 -7.62 -8.58 1.15
C GLU A 225 -8.15 -7.66 0.05
N LEU A 226 -7.26 -7.16 -0.81
CA LEU A 226 -7.66 -6.36 -1.96
C LEU A 226 -8.49 -7.18 -2.95
N GLY A 227 -8.16 -8.46 -3.16
CA GLY A 227 -8.96 -9.39 -3.95
C GLY A 227 -10.37 -9.55 -3.40
N VAL A 228 -10.52 -9.72 -2.08
CA VAL A 228 -11.85 -9.78 -1.44
C VAL A 228 -12.63 -8.50 -1.70
N VAL A 229 -12.02 -7.32 -1.51
CA VAL A 229 -12.69 -6.02 -1.71
C VAL A 229 -13.07 -5.77 -3.16
N LEU A 230 -12.31 -6.30 -4.13
CA LEU A 230 -12.60 -6.14 -5.55
C LEU A 230 -13.76 -7.00 -6.03
N TRP A 231 -13.90 -8.22 -5.51
CA TRP A 231 -14.86 -9.20 -6.01
C TRP A 231 -16.14 -9.33 -5.19
N LEU A 232 -16.10 -9.04 -3.88
CA LEU A 232 -17.22 -9.32 -2.98
C LEU A 232 -18.21 -8.15 -2.91
N LEU A 233 -19.04 -8.00 -3.94
CA LEU A 233 -20.00 -6.91 -4.06
C LEU A 233 -21.44 -7.40 -4.23
N PRO A 234 -22.45 -6.68 -3.70
CA PRO A 234 -23.86 -7.06 -3.81
C PRO A 234 -24.38 -6.99 -5.25
N THR A 235 -23.85 -6.05 -6.02
CA THR A 235 -24.18 -5.81 -7.43
C THR A 235 -22.89 -5.62 -8.21
N PHE A 236 -22.76 -6.32 -9.34
CA PHE A 236 -21.51 -6.39 -10.11
C PHE A 236 -21.69 -5.89 -11.54
N PRO A 237 -21.51 -4.58 -11.78
CA PRO A 237 -21.58 -4.01 -13.13
C PRO A 237 -20.33 -4.35 -13.95
N LEU A 238 -20.42 -4.15 -15.27
CA LEU A 238 -19.35 -4.50 -16.21
C LEU A 238 -18.03 -3.77 -15.93
N ASP A 239 -18.07 -2.48 -15.59
CA ASP A 239 -16.87 -1.70 -15.24
C ASP A 239 -16.18 -2.26 -13.99
N ARG A 240 -16.96 -2.72 -13.00
CA ARG A 240 -16.38 -3.36 -11.82
C ARG A 240 -15.76 -4.71 -12.10
N PHE A 241 -16.37 -5.52 -12.96
CA PHE A 241 -15.75 -6.76 -13.42
C PHE A 241 -14.43 -6.50 -14.14
N LEU A 242 -14.40 -5.49 -15.00
CA LEU A 242 -13.18 -5.08 -15.71
C LEU A 242 -12.06 -4.67 -14.73
N LEU A 243 -12.39 -3.81 -13.76
CA LEU A 243 -11.46 -3.38 -12.71
C LEU A 243 -10.94 -4.56 -11.88
N ALA A 244 -11.85 -5.39 -11.36
CA ALA A 244 -11.52 -6.53 -10.51
C ALA A 244 -10.68 -7.57 -11.26
N GLY A 245 -11.08 -7.94 -12.48
CA GLY A 245 -10.36 -8.89 -13.32
C GLY A 245 -8.96 -8.40 -13.68
N TYR A 246 -8.85 -7.16 -14.17
CA TYR A 246 -7.57 -6.59 -14.57
C TYR A 246 -6.59 -6.48 -13.39
N LEU A 247 -7.03 -5.93 -12.25
CA LEU A 247 -6.19 -5.81 -11.07
C LEU A 247 -5.83 -7.18 -10.47
N THR A 248 -6.74 -8.16 -10.52
CA THR A 248 -6.43 -9.52 -10.05
C THR A 248 -5.35 -10.18 -10.91
N ILE A 249 -5.45 -10.07 -12.24
CA ILE A 249 -4.41 -10.56 -13.16
C ILE A 249 -3.09 -9.86 -12.88
N TYR A 250 -3.11 -8.53 -12.73
CA TYR A 250 -1.93 -7.75 -12.41
C TYR A 250 -1.27 -8.19 -11.10
N LEU A 251 -2.05 -8.34 -10.02
CA LEU A 251 -1.55 -8.78 -8.72
C LEU A 251 -1.01 -10.22 -8.76
N ALA A 252 -1.66 -11.10 -9.52
CA ALA A 252 -1.22 -12.49 -9.69
C ALA A 252 0.14 -12.56 -10.42
N LEU A 253 0.31 -11.77 -11.50
CA LEU A 253 1.57 -11.70 -12.24
C LEU A 253 2.69 -11.01 -11.45
N ALA A 254 2.34 -10.08 -10.56
CA ALA A 254 3.30 -9.35 -9.74
C ALA A 254 3.75 -10.11 -8.48
N HIS A 255 3.11 -11.24 -8.16
CA HIS A 255 3.46 -12.04 -6.99
C HIS A 255 4.73 -12.86 -7.23
N SER A 256 5.74 -12.67 -6.37
CA SER A 256 7.07 -13.27 -6.51
C SER A 256 7.56 -13.95 -5.23
N LEU A 257 6.66 -14.47 -4.38
CA LEU A 257 7.07 -15.19 -3.18
C LEU A 257 7.63 -16.56 -3.54
N ASP A 258 8.84 -16.83 -3.06
CA ASP A 258 9.48 -18.14 -3.17
C ASP A 258 9.30 -18.94 -1.86
N THR A 259 9.48 -20.25 -1.95
CA THR A 259 9.36 -21.24 -0.86
C THR A 259 10.15 -20.86 0.40
N GLN A 260 11.31 -20.22 0.25
CA GLN A 260 12.15 -19.76 1.36
C GLN A 260 11.53 -18.58 2.14
N ASP A 261 10.76 -17.69 1.49
CA ASP A 261 10.08 -16.58 2.15
C ASP A 261 8.87 -17.05 2.95
N CYS A 262 8.11 -18.00 2.38
CA CYS A 262 7.02 -18.68 3.09
C CYS A 262 7.53 -19.41 4.35
N ALA A 263 8.69 -20.07 4.27
CA ALA A 263 9.30 -20.71 5.43
C ALA A 263 9.68 -19.68 6.51
N TYR A 264 10.29 -18.56 6.13
CA TYR A 264 10.64 -17.49 7.07
C TYR A 264 9.41 -16.88 7.76
N LEU A 265 8.35 -16.58 7.00
CA LEU A 265 7.07 -16.09 7.53
C LEU A 265 6.45 -17.09 8.51
N SER A 266 6.48 -18.38 8.20
CA SER A 266 5.92 -19.41 9.06
C SER A 266 6.63 -19.49 10.42
N VAL A 267 7.95 -19.31 10.44
CA VAL A 267 8.77 -19.29 11.67
C VAL A 267 8.45 -18.05 12.50
N GLN A 268 8.42 -16.86 11.88
CA GLN A 268 8.02 -15.61 12.54
C GLN A 268 6.62 -15.71 13.15
N LEU A 269 5.66 -16.24 12.40
CA LEU A 269 4.27 -16.38 12.85
C LEU A 269 4.19 -17.34 14.04
N ARG A 270 4.88 -18.49 13.98
CA ARG A 270 4.94 -19.45 15.09
C ARG A 270 5.57 -18.84 16.34
N SER A 271 6.68 -18.12 16.21
CA SER A 271 7.32 -17.46 17.35
C SER A 271 6.39 -16.41 18.00
N LYS A 272 5.63 -15.65 17.21
CA LYS A 272 4.65 -14.70 17.75
C LYS A 272 3.46 -15.41 18.41
N MET A 273 2.91 -16.44 17.79
CA MET A 273 1.84 -17.26 18.37
C MET A 273 2.28 -17.91 19.69
N GLN A 274 3.52 -18.38 19.77
CA GLN A 274 4.09 -18.93 21.00
C GLN A 274 4.11 -17.90 22.14
N ILE A 275 4.50 -16.66 21.86
CA ILE A 275 4.47 -15.56 22.84
C ILE A 275 3.05 -15.29 23.34
N PHE A 276 2.05 -15.34 22.46
CA PHE A 276 0.63 -15.17 22.85
C PHE A 276 0.06 -16.37 23.62
N SER A 277 0.62 -17.56 23.45
CA SER A 277 0.22 -18.77 24.20
C SER A 277 0.92 -18.95 25.55
N ILE A 278 1.93 -18.13 25.88
CA ILE A 278 2.53 -18.11 27.22
C ILE A 278 1.54 -17.42 28.17
N PRO A 279 1.03 -18.09 29.21
CA PRO A 279 0.15 -17.45 30.19
C PRO A 279 0.91 -16.30 30.88
N PRO A 280 0.27 -15.17 31.21
CA PRO A 280 0.92 -14.00 31.83
C PRO A 280 1.43 -14.21 33.27
N GLY A 281 1.72 -15.44 33.68
CA GLY A 281 2.24 -15.79 35.01
C GLY A 281 3.37 -16.84 35.02
N GLY A 282 3.93 -17.24 33.87
CA GLY A 282 4.92 -18.32 33.78
C GLY A 282 6.40 -17.90 33.88
N SER A 283 6.72 -16.60 33.96
CA SER A 283 8.09 -16.07 33.92
C SER A 283 8.79 -16.05 35.30
N GLY A 284 8.48 -17.00 36.18
CA GLY A 284 9.02 -17.06 37.54
C GLY A 284 9.74 -18.36 37.96
N GLN A 285 9.64 -19.46 37.21
CA GLN A 285 10.15 -20.77 37.69
C GLN A 285 11.06 -21.53 36.72
N ALA A 286 11.27 -21.07 35.49
CA ALA A 286 12.11 -21.79 34.53
C ALA A 286 13.62 -21.49 34.65
N LEU A 287 14.05 -20.58 35.54
CA LEU A 287 15.45 -20.18 35.69
C LEU A 287 16.12 -20.63 37.00
N SER A 288 15.54 -21.58 37.74
CA SER A 288 16.10 -22.09 39.00
C SER A 288 16.36 -23.60 39.04
N THR A 289 15.96 -24.37 38.02
CA THR A 289 16.11 -25.85 38.05
C THR A 289 17.36 -26.37 37.32
N THR A 290 18.08 -25.53 36.57
CA THR A 290 19.30 -25.95 35.84
C THR A 290 20.59 -25.72 36.62
N ALA A 291 20.55 -25.02 37.76
CA ALA A 291 21.75 -24.71 38.55
C ALA A 291 22.06 -25.73 39.67
N ASN A 292 21.15 -26.66 40.00
CA ASN A 292 21.28 -27.46 41.23
C ASN A 292 21.64 -28.95 41.02
N ASN A 293 22.00 -29.39 39.81
CA ASN A 293 22.22 -30.83 39.52
C ASN A 293 23.66 -31.21 39.16
N ASN A 294 24.63 -30.32 39.34
CA ASN A 294 26.05 -30.56 39.01
C ASN A 294 27.00 -30.76 40.21
N ASN A 295 26.49 -30.96 41.43
CA ASN A 295 27.36 -31.00 42.62
C ASN A 295 27.32 -32.28 43.47
N HIS A 296 26.83 -33.41 42.96
CA HIS A 296 26.94 -34.69 43.68
C HIS A 296 27.24 -35.86 42.73
N LYS A 297 28.53 -36.04 42.41
CA LYS A 297 29.16 -37.33 42.07
C LYS A 297 30.67 -37.13 41.93
N HIS A 298 31.36 -37.13 43.07
CA HIS A 298 32.73 -37.62 43.23
C HIS A 298 32.99 -37.70 44.73
N ASP A 299 32.80 -38.90 45.27
CA ASP A 299 33.51 -39.51 46.39
C ASP A 299 33.36 -41.04 46.25
#